data_AF-A0A4D6HFU3-F1
#
_entry.id   AF-A0A4D6HFU3-F1
#
_cell.length_a   1.000
_cell.length_b   1.000
_cell.length_c   1.000
_cell.angle_alpha   90.00
_cell.angle_beta   90.00
_cell.angle_gamma   90.00
#
_symmetry.space_group_name_H-M   'P 1'
#
loop_
_entity.id
_entity.type
_entity.pdbx_description
1 polymer ?
#
loop_
_entity_poly.entity_id
_entity_poly.type
_entity_poly.pdbx_seq_one_letter_code
_entity_poly.pdbx_strand_id
1 'polypeptide(L)'
;MDIDELQTVQSRERQTDSLQQLRDSFYSEASEFVQQLRDARDDAAQRADDPWDNPEVNRLSDEIKTAEQTVEAIYDRRVGKIVKKASLAAAEMPTDEDGLTSEEQALFERLVESIQDNRGHVLDMIAGDVEPGTSPVSADSGSTPSAEATPAPEPSNPQSTPVESSPDPTPPEPTDAEDDSVSAADVMNPDGGTKTADGGPSRTEPQEPPEPPSDEVSSSPEETAEGSTPEESADVSRRTVKITKDVGEIFGVDQREYDLSTDDVVTLPADNAEPLLQRDAAQPLD
;
A
#
# COMPACT_ATOMS: atom_id res chain seq x y z
N MET A 1 18.01 -4.69 -11.28
CA MET A 1 17.38 -4.74 -9.96
C MET A 1 18.48 -4.68 -8.90
N ASP A 2 18.42 -3.67 -8.05
CA ASP A 2 19.23 -3.51 -6.85
C ASP A 2 18.38 -2.90 -5.71
N ILE A 3 18.97 -2.69 -4.53
CA ILE A 3 18.26 -2.18 -3.37
C ILE A 3 17.78 -0.72 -3.55
N ASP A 4 18.57 0.10 -4.25
CA ASP A 4 18.27 1.51 -4.47
C ASP A 4 17.10 1.67 -5.45
N GLU A 5 17.04 0.81 -6.46
CA GLU A 5 15.93 0.70 -7.41
C GLU A 5 14.64 0.29 -6.68
N LEU A 6 14.69 -0.72 -5.79
CA LEU A 6 13.54 -1.12 -4.98
C LEU A 6 13.05 0.02 -4.08
N GLN A 7 13.96 0.74 -3.40
CA GLN A 7 13.59 1.87 -2.55
C GLN A 7 13.02 3.05 -3.34
N THR A 8 13.54 3.28 -4.55
CA THR A 8 13.01 4.30 -5.48
C THR A 8 11.57 3.96 -5.88
N VAL A 9 11.32 2.70 -6.24
CA VAL A 9 9.97 2.22 -6.56
C VAL A 9 9.04 2.34 -5.36
N GLN A 10 9.46 1.89 -4.17
CA GLN A 10 8.69 2.01 -2.94
C GLN A 10 8.32 3.47 -2.64
N SER A 11 9.26 4.40 -2.82
CA SER A 11 9.03 5.82 -2.58
C SER A 11 7.99 6.39 -3.56
N ARG A 12 8.10 6.07 -4.85
CA ARG A 12 7.11 6.49 -5.86
C ARG A 12 5.74 5.90 -5.57
N GLU A 13 5.67 4.64 -5.19
CA GLU A 13 4.42 3.95 -4.90
C GLU A 13 3.69 4.57 -3.68
N ARG A 14 4.45 5.10 -2.71
CA ARG A 14 3.90 5.81 -1.53
C ARG A 14 3.44 7.24 -1.81
N GLN A 15 3.96 7.90 -2.84
CA GLN A 15 3.71 9.32 -3.10
C GLN A 15 2.41 9.60 -3.85
N THR A 16 1.85 8.59 -4.52
CA THR A 16 0.67 8.75 -5.35
C THR A 16 -0.39 7.75 -4.99
N ASP A 17 -1.65 8.12 -5.11
CA ASP A 17 -2.79 7.21 -4.92
C ASP A 17 -3.09 6.39 -6.17
N SER A 18 -2.54 6.76 -7.33
CA SER A 18 -2.62 6.00 -8.57
C SER A 18 -1.51 4.94 -8.66
N LEU A 19 -1.79 3.89 -9.42
CA LEU A 19 -0.84 2.81 -9.67
C LEU A 19 0.31 3.36 -10.52
N GLN A 20 1.54 3.26 -10.02
CA GLN A 20 2.71 3.65 -10.79
C GLN A 20 3.04 2.61 -11.85
N GLN A 21 3.62 3.04 -12.97
CA GLN A 21 4.00 2.12 -14.04
C GLN A 21 5.22 1.28 -13.61
N LEU A 22 5.01 -0.02 -13.49
CA LEU A 22 6.08 -1.00 -13.35
C LEU A 22 6.21 -1.82 -14.63
N ARG A 23 7.42 -2.33 -14.84
CA ARG A 23 7.69 -3.34 -15.88
C ARG A 23 7.04 -4.66 -15.52
N ASP A 24 6.57 -5.39 -16.52
CA ASP A 24 5.90 -6.69 -16.34
C ASP A 24 6.76 -7.70 -15.58
N SER A 25 8.08 -7.66 -15.79
CA SER A 25 9.09 -8.54 -15.18
C SER A 25 9.50 -8.14 -13.75
N PHE A 26 8.91 -7.09 -13.16
CA PHE A 26 9.43 -6.49 -11.92
C PHE A 26 9.58 -7.51 -10.79
N TYR A 27 8.55 -8.30 -10.50
CA TYR A 27 8.59 -9.29 -9.41
C TYR A 27 9.54 -10.45 -9.71
N SER A 28 9.63 -10.86 -10.98
CA SER A 28 10.61 -11.86 -11.42
C SER A 28 12.05 -11.35 -11.18
N GLU A 29 12.36 -10.12 -11.58
CA GLU A 29 13.68 -9.52 -11.37
C GLU A 29 13.99 -9.28 -9.88
N ALA A 30 12.99 -8.88 -9.08
CA ALA A 30 13.13 -8.76 -7.64
C ALA A 30 13.43 -10.11 -6.98
N SER A 31 12.77 -11.18 -7.44
CA SER A 31 13.01 -12.54 -6.95
C SER A 31 14.42 -13.04 -7.30
N GLU A 32 14.88 -12.77 -8.52
CA GLU A 32 16.24 -13.10 -8.96
C GLU A 32 17.27 -12.35 -8.13
N PHE A 33 17.04 -11.06 -7.86
CA PHE A 33 17.94 -10.26 -7.02
C PHE A 33 18.04 -10.80 -5.58
N VAL A 34 16.91 -11.11 -4.94
CA VAL A 34 16.91 -11.69 -3.58
C VAL A 34 17.60 -13.06 -3.56
N GLN A 35 17.42 -13.89 -4.60
CA GLN A 35 18.12 -15.16 -4.73
C GLN A 35 19.63 -14.97 -4.89
N GLN A 36 20.07 -14.02 -5.72
CA GLN A 36 21.49 -13.69 -5.86
C GLN A 36 22.12 -13.26 -4.52
N LEU A 37 21.41 -12.47 -3.71
CA LEU A 37 21.89 -12.09 -2.38
C LEU A 37 22.00 -13.29 -1.43
N ARG A 38 21.04 -14.22 -1.48
CA ARG A 38 21.07 -15.46 -0.67
C ARG A 38 22.23 -16.36 -1.07
N ASP A 39 22.44 -16.56 -2.37
CA ASP A 39 23.57 -17.34 -2.89
C ASP A 39 24.91 -16.71 -2.47
N ALA A 40 25.03 -15.38 -2.60
CA ALA A 40 26.22 -14.65 -2.16
C ALA A 40 26.48 -14.78 -0.65
N ARG A 41 25.44 -14.72 0.18
CA ARG A 41 25.53 -14.93 1.63
C ARG A 41 26.01 -16.35 1.94
N ASP A 42 25.46 -17.34 1.25
CA ASP A 42 25.79 -18.75 1.47
C ASP A 42 27.24 -19.05 1.05
N ASP A 43 27.73 -18.43 -0.04
CA ASP A 43 29.14 -18.48 -0.42
C ASP A 43 30.05 -17.78 0.59
N ALA A 44 29.63 -16.63 1.13
CA ALA A 44 30.36 -15.92 2.18
C ALA A 44 30.44 -16.74 3.47
N ALA A 45 29.35 -17.39 3.87
CA ALA A 45 29.30 -18.26 5.04
C ALA A 45 30.22 -19.48 4.88
N GLN A 46 30.28 -20.09 3.69
CA GLN A 46 31.18 -21.22 3.40
C GLN A 46 32.66 -20.84 3.48
N ARG A 47 33.00 -19.59 3.16
CA ARG A 47 34.38 -19.07 3.21
C ARG A 47 34.82 -18.63 4.61
N ALA A 48 33.87 -18.36 5.52
CA ALA A 48 34.14 -17.79 6.82
C ALA A 48 34.56 -18.86 7.85
N ASP A 49 35.56 -18.54 8.68
CA ASP A 49 35.94 -19.39 9.82
C ASP A 49 34.83 -19.44 10.88
N ASP A 50 34.18 -18.29 11.14
CA ASP A 50 32.95 -18.17 11.92
C ASP A 50 31.90 -17.39 11.12
N PRO A 51 30.90 -18.08 10.54
CA PRO A 51 29.85 -17.43 9.75
C PRO A 51 28.99 -16.44 10.54
N TRP A 52 28.84 -16.61 11.85
CA TRP A 52 27.94 -15.79 12.67
C TRP A 52 28.55 -14.43 13.00
N ASP A 53 29.86 -14.38 13.20
CA ASP A 53 30.60 -13.15 13.47
C ASP A 53 31.22 -12.53 12.20
N ASN A 54 30.96 -13.10 11.02
CA ASN A 54 31.49 -12.58 9.77
C ASN A 54 30.72 -11.31 9.31
N PRO A 55 31.41 -10.17 9.10
CA PRO A 55 30.75 -8.92 8.71
C PRO A 55 30.13 -8.96 7.31
N GLU A 56 30.67 -9.76 6.38
CA GLU A 56 30.12 -9.93 5.02
C GLU A 56 28.78 -10.69 5.09
N VAL A 57 28.72 -11.79 5.85
CA VAL A 57 27.50 -12.59 6.04
C VAL A 57 26.39 -11.79 6.72
N ASN A 58 26.73 -11.02 7.76
CA ASN A 58 25.78 -10.18 8.48
C ASN A 58 25.23 -9.06 7.57
N ARG A 59 26.10 -8.38 6.82
CA ARG A 59 25.69 -7.37 5.85
C ARG A 59 24.74 -7.94 4.80
N LEU A 60 25.09 -9.06 4.17
CA LEU A 60 24.24 -9.70 3.17
C LEU A 60 22.90 -10.17 3.76
N SER A 61 22.91 -10.66 5.00
CA SER A 61 21.68 -11.03 5.70
C SER A 61 20.75 -9.84 5.93
N ASP A 62 21.29 -8.68 6.26
CA ASP A 62 20.50 -7.46 6.43
C ASP A 62 20.04 -6.86 5.09
N GLU A 63 20.86 -6.95 4.04
CA GLU A 63 20.45 -6.58 2.68
C GLU A 63 19.29 -7.45 2.17
N ILE A 64 19.32 -8.78 2.40
CA ILE A 64 18.22 -9.70 2.06
C ILE A 64 16.94 -9.27 2.76
N LYS A 65 16.97 -9.08 4.09
CA LYS A 65 15.77 -8.65 4.85
C LYS A 65 15.23 -7.33 4.33
N THR A 66 16.13 -6.37 4.05
CA THR A 66 15.74 -5.05 3.55
C THR A 66 15.08 -5.16 2.18
N ALA A 67 15.64 -5.97 1.27
CA ALA A 67 15.08 -6.21 -0.05
C ALA A 67 13.69 -6.86 0.05
N GLU A 68 13.55 -7.92 0.84
CA GLU A 68 12.28 -8.63 1.07
C GLU A 68 11.20 -7.68 1.63
N GLN A 69 11.52 -6.94 2.69
CA GLN A 69 10.59 -5.98 3.30
C GLN A 69 10.19 -4.85 2.34
N THR A 70 11.13 -4.41 1.49
CA THR A 70 10.84 -3.35 0.51
C THR A 70 9.90 -3.86 -0.59
N VAL A 71 10.13 -5.08 -1.10
CA VAL A 71 9.25 -5.72 -2.10
C VAL A 71 7.86 -5.96 -1.52
N GLU A 72 7.77 -6.48 -0.29
CA GLU A 72 6.49 -6.69 0.41
C GLU A 72 5.73 -5.37 0.58
N ALA A 73 6.40 -4.32 1.05
CA ALA A 73 5.79 -3.00 1.19
C ALA A 73 5.31 -2.40 -0.14
N ILE A 74 6.00 -2.67 -1.26
CA ILE A 74 5.55 -2.28 -2.60
C ILE A 74 4.27 -3.04 -2.95
N TYR A 75 4.26 -4.37 -2.77
CA TYR A 75 3.10 -5.21 -3.04
C TYR A 75 1.87 -4.78 -2.23
N ASP A 76 2.01 -4.55 -0.93
CA ASP A 76 0.88 -4.14 -0.06
C ASP A 76 0.29 -2.79 -0.45
N ARG A 77 1.12 -1.86 -0.92
CA ARG A 77 0.62 -0.57 -1.42
C ARG A 77 -0.11 -0.72 -2.74
N ARG A 78 0.43 -1.55 -3.64
CA ARG A 78 -0.14 -1.77 -4.97
C ARG A 78 -1.43 -2.58 -4.92
N VAL A 79 -1.53 -3.60 -4.06
CA VAL A 79 -2.73 -4.44 -3.96
C VAL A 79 -3.97 -3.62 -3.62
N GLY A 80 -3.85 -2.63 -2.74
CA GLY A 80 -4.96 -1.72 -2.43
C GLY A 80 -5.44 -0.92 -3.65
N LYS A 81 -4.50 -0.46 -4.48
CA LYS A 81 -4.81 0.26 -5.73
C LYS A 81 -5.41 -0.66 -6.79
N ILE A 82 -4.91 -1.88 -6.90
CA ILE A 82 -5.43 -2.91 -7.80
C ILE A 82 -6.87 -3.26 -7.43
N VAL A 83 -7.16 -3.48 -6.14
CA VAL A 83 -8.52 -3.75 -5.66
C VAL A 83 -9.45 -2.57 -5.99
N LYS A 84 -8.99 -1.33 -5.78
CA LYS A 84 -9.75 -0.13 -6.14
C LYS A 84 -10.05 -0.11 -7.64
N LYS A 85 -9.04 -0.33 -8.50
CA LYS A 85 -9.23 -0.40 -9.95
C LYS A 85 -10.20 -1.52 -10.35
N ALA A 86 -10.05 -2.72 -9.79
CA ALA A 86 -10.91 -3.87 -10.07
C ALA A 86 -12.37 -3.59 -9.71
N SER A 87 -12.63 -2.89 -8.60
CA SER A 87 -13.98 -2.49 -8.22
C SER A 87 -14.63 -1.53 -9.23
N LEU A 88 -13.83 -0.65 -9.84
CA LEU A 88 -14.31 0.29 -10.86
C LEU A 88 -14.57 -0.42 -12.19
N ALA A 89 -13.64 -1.26 -12.63
CA ALA A 89 -13.76 -2.06 -13.85
C ALA A 89 -14.95 -3.03 -13.78
N ALA A 90 -15.18 -3.67 -12.63
CA ALA A 90 -16.34 -4.54 -12.41
C ALA A 90 -17.69 -3.79 -12.45
N ALA A 91 -17.67 -2.49 -12.23
CA ALA A 91 -18.82 -1.61 -12.39
C ALA A 91 -18.97 -1.07 -13.83
N GLU A 92 -18.23 -1.62 -14.80
CA GLU A 92 -18.18 -1.19 -16.21
C GLU A 92 -17.74 0.28 -16.37
N MET A 93 -17.00 0.81 -15.41
CA MET A 93 -16.40 2.14 -15.51
C MET A 93 -15.07 2.06 -16.27
N PRO A 94 -14.73 3.07 -17.09
CA PRO A 94 -13.42 3.14 -17.74
C PRO A 94 -12.30 3.16 -16.70
N THR A 95 -11.30 2.31 -16.88
CA THR A 95 -10.09 2.26 -16.03
C THR A 95 -8.85 2.04 -16.88
N ASP A 96 -7.76 2.73 -16.55
CA ASP A 96 -6.48 2.47 -17.17
C ASP A 96 -5.87 1.17 -16.60
N GLU A 97 -5.67 0.18 -17.46
CA GLU A 97 -5.03 -1.11 -17.12
C GLU A 97 -3.48 -0.99 -17.15
N ASP A 98 -2.96 0.18 -17.48
CA ASP A 98 -1.53 0.42 -17.58
C ASP A 98 -0.80 0.27 -16.23
N GLY A 99 0.42 -0.28 -16.31
CA GLY A 99 1.36 -0.35 -15.20
C GLY A 99 1.21 -1.54 -14.27
N LEU A 100 0.37 -2.53 -14.61
CA LEU A 100 0.29 -3.81 -13.92
C LEU A 100 1.46 -4.71 -14.32
N THR A 101 2.04 -5.40 -13.34
CA THR A 101 2.95 -6.52 -13.61
C THR A 101 2.19 -7.77 -14.08
N SER A 102 2.89 -8.79 -14.57
CA SER A 102 2.24 -10.04 -15.02
C SER A 102 1.44 -10.72 -13.90
N GLU A 103 1.98 -10.76 -12.69
CA GLU A 103 1.33 -11.34 -11.51
C GLU A 103 0.12 -10.51 -11.08
N GLU A 104 0.21 -9.18 -11.16
CA GLU A 104 -0.86 -8.26 -10.80
C GLU A 104 -2.00 -8.25 -11.82
N GLN A 105 -1.70 -8.39 -13.11
CA GLN A 105 -2.73 -8.52 -14.14
C GLN A 105 -3.60 -9.75 -13.89
N ALA A 106 -2.99 -10.90 -13.61
CA ALA A 106 -3.72 -12.12 -13.28
C ALA A 106 -4.52 -12.02 -11.97
N LEU A 107 -4.08 -11.19 -11.02
CA LEU A 107 -4.87 -10.86 -9.82
C LEU A 107 -6.05 -9.94 -10.16
N PHE A 108 -5.81 -8.89 -10.94
CA PHE A 108 -6.80 -7.92 -11.37
C PHE A 108 -7.97 -8.60 -12.10
N GLU A 109 -7.68 -9.42 -13.11
CA GLU A 109 -8.69 -10.15 -13.89
C GLU A 109 -9.59 -11.01 -12.98
N ARG A 110 -8.99 -11.78 -12.06
CA ARG A 110 -9.75 -12.61 -11.09
C ARG A 110 -10.60 -11.79 -10.12
N LEU A 111 -10.11 -10.62 -9.69
CA LEU A 111 -10.88 -9.72 -8.83
C LEU A 111 -12.08 -9.14 -9.58
N VAL A 112 -11.90 -8.70 -10.83
CA VAL A 112 -12.99 -8.16 -11.66
C VAL A 112 -14.07 -9.22 -11.86
N GLU A 113 -13.69 -10.44 -12.27
CA GLU A 113 -14.60 -11.56 -12.46
C GLU A 113 -15.36 -11.89 -11.15
N SER A 114 -14.64 -12.03 -10.03
CA SER A 114 -15.27 -12.34 -8.73
C SER A 114 -16.28 -11.27 -8.29
N ILE A 115 -16.00 -9.99 -8.54
CA ILE A 115 -16.91 -8.89 -8.19
C ILE A 115 -18.14 -8.91 -9.11
N GLN A 116 -17.97 -9.17 -10.41
CA GLN A 116 -19.08 -9.26 -11.36
C GLN A 116 -19.99 -10.46 -11.06
N ASP A 117 -19.40 -11.63 -10.78
CA ASP A 117 -20.13 -12.84 -10.39
C ASP A 117 -20.93 -12.62 -9.11
N ASN A 118 -20.30 -12.01 -8.09
CA ASN A 118 -20.99 -11.67 -6.85
C ASN A 118 -22.15 -10.69 -7.09
N ARG A 119 -21.93 -9.66 -7.90
CA ARG A 119 -22.96 -8.67 -8.24
C ARG A 119 -24.14 -9.34 -8.96
N GLY A 120 -23.87 -10.17 -9.96
CA GLY A 120 -24.90 -10.92 -10.69
C GLY A 120 -25.72 -11.80 -9.74
N HIS A 121 -25.02 -12.57 -8.90
CA HIS A 121 -25.65 -13.43 -7.91
C HIS A 121 -26.54 -12.66 -6.91
N VAL A 122 -26.08 -11.52 -6.41
CA VAL A 122 -26.88 -10.66 -5.51
C VAL A 122 -28.12 -10.12 -6.23
N LEU A 123 -27.99 -9.73 -7.51
CA LEU A 123 -29.13 -9.24 -8.30
C LEU A 123 -30.15 -10.35 -8.56
N ASP A 124 -29.70 -11.57 -8.87
CA ASP A 124 -30.57 -12.73 -9.07
C ASP A 124 -31.30 -13.13 -7.77
N MET A 125 -30.61 -13.05 -6.62
CA MET A 125 -31.23 -13.26 -5.31
C MET A 125 -32.32 -12.21 -5.01
N ILE A 126 -32.07 -10.95 -5.36
CA ILE A 126 -33.07 -9.87 -5.20
C ILE A 126 -34.25 -10.04 -6.16
N ALA A 127 -34.00 -10.55 -7.37
CA ALA A 127 -35.04 -10.87 -8.35
C ALA A 127 -35.87 -12.11 -7.96
N GLY A 128 -35.35 -12.95 -7.05
CA GLY A 128 -35.98 -14.19 -6.61
C GLY A 128 -35.67 -15.39 -7.50
N ASP A 129 -34.69 -15.26 -8.40
CA ASP A 129 -34.23 -16.33 -9.30
C ASP A 129 -33.31 -17.32 -8.56
N VAL A 130 -32.78 -16.95 -7.40
CA VAL A 130 -31.82 -17.73 -6.61
C VAL A 130 -32.19 -17.74 -5.13
N GLU A 131 -32.06 -18.91 -4.48
CA GLU A 131 -32.37 -19.06 -3.05
C GLU A 131 -31.27 -18.46 -2.14
N PRO A 132 -31.67 -17.88 -0.98
CA PRO A 132 -30.73 -17.31 -0.02
C PRO A 132 -29.82 -18.40 0.58
N GLY A 133 -28.53 -18.09 0.68
CA GLY A 133 -27.51 -19.01 1.22
C GLY A 133 -26.79 -19.85 0.18
N THR A 134 -27.13 -19.69 -1.11
CA THR A 134 -26.28 -20.15 -2.20
C THR A 134 -25.12 -19.15 -2.38
N SER A 135 -23.94 -19.61 -2.78
CA SER A 135 -22.80 -18.75 -3.10
C SER A 135 -22.61 -18.72 -4.62
N PRO A 136 -22.12 -17.61 -5.20
CA PRO A 136 -21.75 -17.59 -6.60
C PRO A 136 -20.72 -18.71 -6.84
N VAL A 137 -21.04 -19.62 -7.76
CA VAL A 137 -20.09 -20.63 -8.22
C VAL A 137 -19.10 -19.90 -9.12
N SER A 138 -17.95 -19.53 -8.58
CA SER A 138 -16.81 -19.17 -9.43
C SER A 138 -16.50 -20.39 -10.31
N ALA A 139 -16.51 -20.18 -11.62
CA ALA A 139 -16.42 -21.26 -12.62
C ALA A 139 -15.08 -22.02 -12.63
N ASP A 140 -14.15 -21.74 -11.69
CA ASP A 140 -12.83 -22.37 -11.59
C ASP A 140 -12.74 -23.51 -10.56
N SER A 141 -13.85 -23.93 -9.94
CA SER A 141 -13.85 -25.26 -9.30
C SER A 141 -13.98 -26.34 -10.37
N GLY A 142 -12.83 -26.82 -10.85
CA GLY A 142 -12.70 -27.97 -11.75
C GLY A 142 -13.60 -29.13 -11.34
N SER A 143 -14.79 -29.19 -11.93
CA SER A 143 -15.70 -30.32 -11.85
C SER A 143 -15.14 -31.46 -12.69
N THR A 144 -14.43 -32.39 -12.04
CA THR A 144 -14.52 -33.78 -12.46
C THR A 144 -15.89 -34.31 -12.04
N PRO A 145 -16.79 -34.69 -12.96
CA PRO A 145 -18.04 -35.32 -12.59
C PRO A 145 -17.75 -36.75 -12.13
N SER A 146 -17.69 -36.97 -10.81
CA SER A 146 -17.74 -38.31 -10.24
C SER A 146 -19.21 -38.71 -10.10
N ALA A 147 -19.75 -39.24 -11.19
CA ALA A 147 -20.96 -40.05 -11.16
C ALA A 147 -20.53 -41.51 -10.98
N GLU A 148 -20.81 -42.11 -9.82
CA GLU A 148 -21.75 -43.23 -9.71
C GLU A 148 -21.96 -43.60 -8.24
N ALA A 149 -23.20 -43.43 -7.78
CA ALA A 149 -23.69 -43.95 -6.51
C ALA A 149 -24.17 -45.40 -6.70
N THR A 150 -23.84 -46.28 -5.76
CA THR A 150 -24.62 -47.48 -5.46
C THR A 150 -24.57 -47.77 -3.96
N PRO A 151 -25.68 -48.26 -3.35
CA PRO A 151 -26.00 -47.99 -1.96
C PRO A 151 -25.53 -49.08 -0.97
N ALA A 152 -25.36 -48.66 0.29
CA ALA A 152 -25.11 -49.50 1.45
C ALA A 152 -26.37 -50.27 1.90
N PRO A 153 -26.19 -51.36 2.67
CA PRO A 153 -27.12 -51.72 3.73
C PRO A 153 -26.47 -51.70 5.13
N GLU A 154 -27.33 -51.45 6.10
CA GLU A 154 -27.11 -51.13 7.52
C GLU A 154 -27.14 -52.42 8.41
N PRO A 155 -27.22 -52.37 9.77
CA PRO A 155 -26.12 -52.63 10.70
C PRO A 155 -26.30 -53.91 11.56
N SER A 156 -25.33 -54.26 12.41
CA SER A 156 -25.54 -55.18 13.55
C SER A 156 -24.59 -54.91 14.72
N ASN A 157 -25.20 -54.51 15.83
CA ASN A 157 -24.67 -54.49 17.21
C ASN A 157 -24.49 -55.93 17.73
N PRO A 158 -23.63 -56.20 18.74
CA PRO A 158 -24.16 -56.28 20.10
C PRO A 158 -23.22 -55.81 21.25
N GLN A 159 -23.86 -55.36 22.34
CA GLN A 159 -23.29 -55.15 23.68
C GLN A 159 -22.89 -56.46 24.39
N SER A 160 -21.90 -56.38 25.30
CA SER A 160 -22.04 -56.74 26.74
C SER A 160 -20.75 -56.45 27.54
N THR A 161 -20.95 -56.07 28.80
CA THR A 161 -20.08 -55.47 29.86
C THR A 161 -19.36 -56.54 30.74
N PRO A 162 -18.91 -56.32 32.02
CA PRO A 162 -18.18 -55.24 32.74
C PRO A 162 -16.98 -55.78 33.62
N VAL A 163 -16.15 -54.91 34.24
CA VAL A 163 -15.47 -55.02 35.58
C VAL A 163 -14.51 -53.82 35.78
N GLU A 164 -14.08 -53.31 36.93
CA GLU A 164 -14.58 -53.05 38.30
C GLU A 164 -13.45 -52.27 39.03
N SER A 165 -13.78 -51.15 39.70
CA SER A 165 -13.16 -50.49 40.88
C SER A 165 -11.72 -49.90 40.93
N SER A 166 -11.68 -48.55 40.98
CA SER A 166 -11.19 -47.64 42.07
C SER A 166 -9.68 -47.51 42.44
N PRO A 167 -9.21 -46.43 43.15
CA PRO A 167 -9.89 -45.19 43.61
C PRO A 167 -9.16 -43.85 43.32
N ASP A 168 -9.91 -42.78 43.60
CA ASP A 168 -9.58 -41.35 43.75
C ASP A 168 -8.43 -41.05 44.75
N PRO A 169 -7.71 -39.92 44.59
CA PRO A 169 -7.76 -38.94 45.67
C PRO A 169 -7.97 -37.48 45.21
N THR A 170 -8.68 -36.79 46.11
CA THR A 170 -9.19 -35.43 46.20
C THR A 170 -8.13 -34.30 46.07
N PRO A 171 -8.53 -33.05 45.70
CA PRO A 171 -7.69 -32.01 45.09
C PRO A 171 -7.18 -30.90 46.05
N PRO A 172 -6.30 -30.01 45.58
CA PRO A 172 -6.21 -28.63 46.07
C PRO A 172 -6.69 -27.60 45.02
N GLU A 173 -7.48 -26.65 45.48
CA GLU A 173 -7.89 -25.40 44.81
C GLU A 173 -6.99 -24.24 45.31
N PRO A 174 -7.15 -22.99 44.86
CA PRO A 174 -6.76 -22.40 43.58
C PRO A 174 -5.57 -21.42 43.73
N THR A 175 -4.91 -21.06 42.63
CA THR A 175 -4.13 -19.82 42.55
C THR A 175 -4.61 -18.99 41.37
N ASP A 176 -5.00 -17.78 41.74
CA ASP A 176 -5.46 -16.63 40.99
C ASP A 176 -4.47 -16.21 39.89
N ALA A 177 -4.95 -16.09 38.65
CA ALA A 177 -4.27 -15.37 37.58
C ALA A 177 -5.31 -14.91 36.55
N GLU A 178 -5.68 -13.65 36.74
CA GLU A 178 -6.44 -12.72 35.91
C GLU A 178 -6.41 -12.99 34.39
N ASP A 179 -7.61 -12.89 33.84
CA ASP A 179 -8.02 -12.88 32.44
C ASP A 179 -7.57 -11.59 31.75
N ASP A 180 -6.76 -11.70 30.69
CA ASP A 180 -6.52 -10.63 29.73
C ASP A 180 -6.94 -11.13 28.33
N SER A 181 -8.23 -11.39 28.18
CA SER A 181 -8.87 -11.62 26.90
C SER A 181 -9.03 -10.28 26.17
N VAL A 182 -8.14 -10.01 25.23
CA VAL A 182 -8.28 -8.91 24.27
C VAL A 182 -9.53 -9.14 23.41
N SER A 183 -10.55 -8.30 23.61
CA SER A 183 -11.77 -8.32 22.81
C SER A 183 -11.56 -7.61 21.48
N ALA A 184 -11.94 -8.26 20.38
CA ALA A 184 -11.74 -7.83 18.98
C ALA A 184 -12.48 -6.52 18.58
N ALA A 185 -13.03 -5.77 19.52
CA ALA A 185 -13.77 -4.53 19.28
C ALA A 185 -12.90 -3.25 19.38
N ASP A 186 -11.68 -3.33 19.92
CA ASP A 186 -10.84 -2.13 20.19
C ASP A 186 -9.87 -1.77 19.05
N VAL A 187 -9.88 -2.51 17.94
CA VAL A 187 -9.02 -2.28 16.76
C VAL A 187 -9.66 -1.32 15.73
N MET A 188 -10.93 -0.92 15.90
CA MET A 188 -11.65 -0.14 14.89
C MET A 188 -12.19 1.23 15.36
N ASN A 189 -11.46 1.96 16.20
CA ASN A 189 -11.81 3.37 16.46
C ASN A 189 -10.58 4.30 16.41
N PRO A 190 -10.30 4.97 15.27
CA PRO A 190 -9.24 5.96 15.22
C PRO A 190 -9.66 7.37 15.70
N ASP A 191 -10.87 7.58 16.25
CA ASP A 191 -11.25 8.88 16.79
C ASP A 191 -12.21 8.75 17.99
N GLY A 192 -11.72 9.07 19.19
CA GLY A 192 -12.51 8.95 20.42
C GLY A 192 -11.75 9.39 21.66
N GLY A 193 -11.55 10.71 21.80
CA GLY A 193 -10.89 11.29 22.97
C GLY A 193 -11.65 11.05 24.27
N THR A 194 -10.92 10.69 25.33
CA THR A 194 -11.36 10.86 26.72
C THR A 194 -10.24 11.42 27.58
N LYS A 195 -10.52 12.61 28.15
CA LYS A 195 -9.75 13.25 29.22
C LYS A 195 -9.89 12.44 30.51
N THR A 196 -8.79 12.22 31.22
CA THR A 196 -8.76 12.13 32.69
C THR A 196 -7.42 12.61 33.23
N ALA A 197 -7.49 13.67 34.05
CA ALA A 197 -6.51 14.06 35.06
C ALA A 197 -6.59 13.05 36.24
N ASP A 198 -5.71 12.92 37.23
CA ASP A 198 -4.60 13.71 37.80
C ASP A 198 -3.81 12.76 38.72
N GLY A 199 -2.53 13.04 39.03
CA GLY A 199 -1.84 12.36 40.13
C GLY A 199 -0.31 12.31 40.07
N GLY A 200 0.36 13.45 40.25
CA GLY A 200 1.79 13.49 40.63
C GLY A 200 2.03 13.12 42.12
N PRO A 201 3.24 13.26 42.69
CA PRO A 201 4.37 14.08 42.21
C PRO A 201 5.78 13.43 42.32
N SER A 202 6.80 14.02 41.68
CA SER A 202 8.01 14.60 42.35
C SER A 202 9.20 14.84 41.39
N ARG A 203 9.63 16.11 41.34
CA ARG A 203 11.04 16.61 41.31
C ARG A 203 11.84 16.60 39.99
N THR A 204 12.08 17.79 39.41
CA THR A 204 13.32 18.62 39.52
C THR A 204 13.31 19.74 38.45
N GLU A 205 13.72 20.96 38.84
CA GLU A 205 13.84 22.19 38.03
C GLU A 205 15.06 22.22 37.05
N PRO A 206 15.13 23.21 36.13
CA PRO A 206 15.79 23.11 34.80
C PRO A 206 17.26 23.57 34.71
N GLN A 207 17.98 23.08 33.69
CA GLN A 207 19.21 23.68 33.18
C GLN A 207 19.05 24.12 31.72
N GLU A 208 19.29 25.41 31.49
CA GLU A 208 19.49 26.10 30.20
C GLU A 208 20.82 25.65 29.56
N PRO A 209 20.95 25.63 28.21
CA PRO A 209 21.94 26.54 27.56
C PRO A 209 21.56 26.90 26.07
N PRO A 210 22.41 27.60 25.27
CA PRO A 210 22.38 29.06 25.06
C PRO A 210 22.16 29.49 23.57
N GLU A 211 22.05 30.80 23.37
CA GLU A 211 21.95 31.53 22.08
C GLU A 211 23.10 31.25 21.08
N PRO A 212 22.87 31.37 19.75
CA PRO A 212 23.93 31.38 18.74
C PRO A 212 24.50 32.79 18.50
N PRO A 213 25.80 32.95 18.18
CA PRO A 213 26.29 34.20 17.65
C PRO A 213 26.05 34.32 16.14
N SER A 214 25.53 35.48 15.75
CA SER A 214 25.42 36.01 14.39
C SER A 214 26.75 36.58 13.90
N ASP A 215 27.02 36.45 12.61
CA ASP A 215 27.71 37.43 11.72
C ASP A 215 27.42 36.97 10.27
N GLU A 216 26.56 37.66 9.51
CA GLU A 216 26.89 38.75 8.54
C GLU A 216 27.83 38.27 7.41
N VAL A 217 27.60 38.41 6.09
CA VAL A 217 26.66 39.18 5.24
C VAL A 217 26.73 38.65 3.78
N SER A 218 25.56 38.60 3.13
CA SER A 218 25.18 39.02 1.75
C SER A 218 26.23 39.16 0.62
N SER A 219 26.02 38.48 -0.53
CA SER A 219 25.62 39.11 -1.83
C SER A 219 25.42 38.11 -3.01
N SER A 220 24.26 38.22 -3.67
CA SER A 220 23.84 37.69 -5.01
C SER A 220 24.56 38.38 -6.19
N PRO A 221 24.23 38.13 -7.48
CA PRO A 221 23.85 36.91 -8.22
C PRO A 221 24.64 36.77 -9.55
N GLU A 222 24.59 35.62 -10.25
CA GLU A 222 24.93 35.57 -11.69
C GLU A 222 24.08 34.57 -12.47
N GLU A 223 23.34 35.10 -13.44
CA GLU A 223 22.65 34.42 -14.55
C GLU A 223 23.65 33.90 -15.59
N THR A 224 23.35 32.75 -16.20
CA THR A 224 23.24 32.48 -17.67
C THR A 224 23.21 30.96 -17.87
N ALA A 225 22.07 30.38 -18.31
CA ALA A 225 21.69 30.08 -19.71
C ALA A 225 22.64 29.05 -20.37
N GLU A 226 22.26 27.97 -21.07
CA GLU A 226 21.02 27.48 -21.69
C GLU A 226 21.33 26.08 -22.30
N GLY A 227 20.30 25.29 -22.65
CA GLY A 227 20.35 24.25 -23.71
C GLY A 227 20.04 22.81 -23.26
N SER A 228 18.82 22.28 -23.20
CA SER A 228 17.71 22.12 -24.20
C SER A 228 17.75 20.78 -24.97
N THR A 229 16.71 19.96 -24.78
CA THR A 229 15.79 19.63 -25.88
C THR A 229 14.35 19.53 -25.35
N PRO A 230 13.41 20.30 -25.92
CA PRO A 230 12.00 20.32 -25.55
C PRO A 230 11.19 19.33 -26.38
N GLU A 231 10.30 18.57 -25.73
CA GLU A 231 9.21 17.91 -26.43
C GLU A 231 8.15 18.95 -26.81
N GLU A 232 7.84 18.94 -28.10
CA GLU A 232 6.89 19.74 -28.84
C GLU A 232 5.47 19.58 -28.25
N SER A 233 5.21 20.30 -27.17
CA SER A 233 3.85 20.63 -26.74
C SER A 233 3.45 21.88 -27.52
N ALA A 234 2.26 21.84 -28.14
CA ALA A 234 1.70 22.83 -29.05
C ALA A 234 2.08 24.29 -28.73
N ASP A 235 2.14 25.15 -29.76
CA ASP A 235 2.31 26.61 -29.67
C ASP A 235 1.25 27.28 -28.76
N VAL A 236 1.35 27.09 -27.46
CA VAL A 236 0.46 27.66 -26.45
C VAL A 236 1.08 28.96 -25.99
N SER A 237 0.39 30.07 -26.22
CA SER A 237 0.82 31.38 -25.77
C SER A 237 0.92 31.38 -24.25
N ARG A 238 2.06 31.77 -23.69
CA ARG A 238 2.29 31.79 -22.23
C ARG A 238 2.30 33.22 -21.70
N ARG A 239 1.85 33.38 -20.46
CA ARG A 239 1.81 34.67 -19.77
C ARG A 239 2.26 34.53 -18.32
N THR A 240 3.11 35.45 -17.89
CA THR A 240 3.55 35.53 -16.49
C THR A 240 2.52 36.31 -15.68
N VAL A 241 2.06 35.72 -14.58
CA VAL A 241 1.07 36.33 -13.69
C VAL A 241 1.50 36.18 -12.23
N LYS A 242 1.17 37.18 -11.41
CA LYS A 242 1.25 37.09 -9.96
C LYS A 242 -0.10 36.72 -9.38
N ILE A 243 -0.16 35.65 -8.61
CA ILE A 243 -1.36 35.15 -7.96
C ILE A 243 -1.69 36.03 -6.75
N THR A 244 -2.91 36.54 -6.69
CA THR A 244 -3.37 37.43 -5.60
C THR A 244 -4.31 36.75 -4.61
N LYS A 245 -4.83 35.57 -4.97
CA LYS A 245 -5.71 34.76 -4.15
C LYS A 245 -5.26 33.31 -4.22
N ASP A 246 -5.39 32.61 -3.12
CA ASP A 246 -5.11 31.18 -3.07
C ASP A 246 -6.10 30.43 -3.97
N VAL A 247 -5.59 29.78 -5.02
CA VAL A 247 -6.40 28.98 -5.97
C VAL A 247 -6.11 27.49 -5.79
N GLY A 248 -4.91 27.14 -5.32
CA GLY A 248 -4.47 25.76 -5.18
C GLY A 248 -3.99 25.17 -6.51
N GLU A 249 -4.09 23.86 -6.66
CA GLU A 249 -3.61 23.14 -7.85
C GLU A 249 -4.58 23.28 -9.03
N ILE A 250 -4.06 23.70 -10.18
CA ILE A 250 -4.80 23.80 -11.45
C ILE A 250 -4.14 22.98 -12.56
N PHE A 251 -4.93 22.55 -13.53
CA PHE A 251 -4.47 21.79 -14.69
C PHE A 251 -4.34 22.67 -15.94
N GLY A 252 -3.15 22.65 -16.53
CA GLY A 252 -2.74 23.28 -17.77
C GLY A 252 -3.44 22.73 -19.02
N VAL A 253 -3.79 23.58 -19.98
CA VAL A 253 -4.13 23.13 -21.36
C VAL A 253 -2.94 22.47 -22.07
N ASP A 254 -1.73 22.70 -21.56
CA ASP A 254 -0.49 22.02 -21.94
C ASP A 254 -0.27 20.69 -21.21
N GLN A 255 -1.29 20.17 -20.51
CA GLN A 255 -1.26 18.92 -19.74
C GLN A 255 -0.27 18.94 -18.57
N ARG A 256 -0.03 20.13 -17.99
CA ARG A 256 0.87 20.30 -16.84
C ARG A 256 0.11 20.81 -15.62
N GLU A 257 0.43 20.29 -14.44
CA GLU A 257 -0.13 20.76 -13.18
C GLU A 257 0.64 21.98 -12.65
N TYR A 258 -0.10 22.93 -12.08
CA TYR A 258 0.44 24.16 -11.49
C TYR A 258 -0.18 24.38 -10.12
N ASP A 259 0.66 24.45 -9.08
CA ASP A 259 0.23 24.91 -7.75
C ASP A 259 0.23 26.44 -7.72
N LEU A 260 -0.92 27.04 -7.40
CA LEU A 260 -1.11 28.49 -7.36
C LEU A 260 -1.44 28.97 -5.95
N SER A 261 -0.37 29.32 -5.24
CA SER A 261 -0.42 29.90 -3.91
C SER A 261 -0.50 31.44 -3.96
N THR A 262 -1.05 32.06 -2.92
CA THR A 262 -1.10 33.54 -2.81
C THR A 262 0.30 34.17 -2.86
N ASP A 263 0.43 35.28 -3.59
CA ASP A 263 1.67 36.04 -3.83
C ASP A 263 2.74 35.35 -4.70
N ASP A 264 2.44 34.20 -5.29
CA ASP A 264 3.36 33.49 -6.20
C ASP A 264 3.38 34.08 -7.61
N VAL A 265 4.52 33.97 -8.32
CA VAL A 265 4.71 34.45 -9.70
C VAL A 265 4.95 33.26 -10.62
N VAL A 266 3.92 32.90 -11.40
CA VAL A 266 3.91 31.68 -12.21
C VAL A 266 3.69 32.03 -13.68
N THR A 267 4.37 31.30 -14.58
CA THR A 267 4.16 31.39 -16.02
C THR A 267 3.15 30.33 -16.45
N LEU A 268 1.95 30.76 -16.84
CA LEU A 268 0.83 29.90 -17.20
C LEU A 268 0.51 30.00 -18.69
N PRO A 269 -0.11 28.98 -19.28
CA PRO A 269 -0.83 29.11 -20.54
C PRO A 269 -1.83 30.28 -20.50
N ALA A 270 -1.89 31.07 -21.58
CA ALA A 270 -2.75 32.25 -21.68
C ALA A 270 -4.23 31.90 -21.45
N ASP A 271 -4.68 30.76 -21.98
CA ASP A 271 -6.04 30.25 -21.80
C ASP A 271 -6.40 30.01 -20.32
N ASN A 272 -5.41 29.66 -19.50
CA ASN A 272 -5.58 29.45 -18.07
C ASN A 272 -5.39 30.74 -17.25
N ALA A 273 -4.52 31.64 -17.71
CA ALA A 273 -4.28 32.93 -17.07
C ALA A 273 -5.47 33.89 -17.25
N GLU A 274 -6.16 33.88 -18.39
CA GLU A 274 -7.27 34.79 -18.70
C GLU A 274 -8.43 34.74 -17.68
N PRO A 275 -8.97 33.56 -17.29
CA PRO A 275 -10.00 33.47 -16.27
C PRO A 275 -9.55 33.96 -14.89
N LEU A 276 -8.26 33.78 -14.54
CA LEU A 276 -7.71 34.21 -13.25
C LEU A 276 -7.60 35.74 -13.17
N LEU A 277 -7.24 36.37 -14.28
CA LEU A 277 -7.21 37.83 -14.42
C LEU A 277 -8.62 38.44 -14.35
N GLN A 278 -9.61 37.81 -14.99
CA GLN A 278 -11.01 38.29 -14.99
C GLN A 278 -11.68 38.22 -13.59
N ARG A 279 -11.23 37.31 -12.72
CA ARG A 279 -11.78 37.10 -11.37
C ARG A 279 -10.98 37.82 -10.28
N ASP A 280 -10.03 38.67 -10.66
CA ASP A 280 -9.06 39.31 -9.76
C ASP A 280 -8.36 38.30 -8.84
N ALA A 281 -8.07 37.11 -9.37
CA ALA A 281 -7.32 36.04 -8.67
C ALA A 281 -5.84 36.03 -9.07
N ALA A 282 -5.48 36.74 -10.16
CA ALA A 282 -4.12 36.99 -10.57
C ALA A 282 -3.98 38.41 -11.14
N GLN A 283 -2.76 38.92 -11.19
CA GLN A 283 -2.37 40.18 -11.84
C GLN A 283 -1.33 39.91 -12.91
N PRO A 284 -1.38 40.59 -14.07
CA PRO A 284 -0.41 40.38 -15.13
C PRO A 284 0.94 40.99 -14.75
N LEU A 285 2.01 40.23 -14.93
CA LEU A 285 3.37 40.75 -15.05
C LEU A 285 3.77 40.60 -16.52
N ASP A 286 3.56 41.66 -17.29
CA ASP A 286 4.03 41.75 -18.68
C ASP A 286 5.50 42.19 -18.71
#